data_AF-L7FNH4-F1
#
_entry.id   AF-L7FNH4-F1
#
_cell.length_a   1.000
_cell.length_b   1.000
_cell.length_c   1.000
_cell.angle_alpha   90.00
_cell.angle_beta   90.00
_cell.angle_gamma   90.00
#
_symmetry.space_group_name_H-M   'P 1'
#
loop_
_entity.id
_entity.type
_entity.pdbx_description
1 polymer ?
#
loop_
_entity_poly.entity_id
_entity_poly.type
_entity_poly.pdbx_seq_one_letter_code
_entity_poly.pdbx_strand_id
1 'polypeptide(L)'
;MSQIDSYNMMIVSQFLKSLNDFIHIEFVCKKYKDNLSKFHYNPIPITRKTQKYFPNLETLHLYSKYSSKLSFKKLYSVVVHFNVKFDDIQKLHIKNCPVENVLYKNIEITRKYIKSQQLPPEAFFNVSHDIYYINLTNFVVPQKVLSVNRFSFSYCAMNSIQ
;
A
#
# COMPACT_ATOMS: atom_id res chain seq x y z
N MET A 1 -14.45 32.42 -18.00
CA MET A 1 -13.61 31.22 -17.78
C MET A 1 -14.06 30.53 -16.50
N SER A 2 -14.46 29.26 -16.56
CA SER A 2 -14.77 28.48 -15.36
C SER A 2 -13.46 28.16 -14.63
N GLN A 3 -13.29 28.66 -13.41
CA GLN A 3 -12.15 28.32 -12.57
C GLN A 3 -12.42 27.01 -11.82
N ILE A 4 -11.38 26.19 -11.64
CA ILE A 4 -11.47 24.94 -10.86
C ILE A 4 -12.00 25.25 -9.46
N ASP A 5 -13.02 24.51 -9.00
CA ASP A 5 -13.54 24.68 -7.64
C ASP A 5 -12.64 24.05 -6.56
N SER A 6 -12.97 24.32 -5.30
CA SER A 6 -12.14 23.88 -4.18
C SER A 6 -12.13 22.34 -4.01
N TYR A 7 -13.19 21.66 -4.48
CA TYR A 7 -13.33 20.20 -4.41
C TYR A 7 -12.57 19.52 -5.56
N ASN A 8 -12.76 20.01 -6.78
CA ASN A 8 -12.02 19.59 -7.96
C ASN A 8 -10.51 19.85 -7.80
N MET A 9 -10.11 20.95 -7.14
CA MET A 9 -8.69 21.18 -6.82
C MET A 9 -8.13 20.13 -5.85
N MET A 10 -8.92 19.66 -4.88
CA MET A 10 -8.52 18.56 -4.00
C MET A 10 -8.32 17.25 -4.80
N ILE A 11 -9.20 16.95 -5.76
CA ILE A 11 -9.05 15.79 -6.66
C ILE A 11 -7.78 15.91 -7.50
N VAL A 12 -7.56 17.07 -8.14
CA VAL A 12 -6.33 17.33 -8.91
C VAL A 12 -5.07 17.19 -8.04
N SER A 13 -5.16 17.62 -6.77
CA SER A 13 -4.04 17.56 -5.83
C SER A 13 -3.61 16.12 -5.52
N GLN A 14 -4.45 15.11 -5.75
CA GLN A 14 -4.08 13.69 -5.58
C GLN A 14 -2.95 13.23 -6.51
N PHE A 15 -2.73 13.95 -7.62
CA PHE A 15 -1.72 13.62 -8.63
C PHE A 15 -0.38 14.34 -8.42
N LEU A 16 -0.28 15.18 -7.38
CA LEU A 16 0.94 15.91 -7.04
C LEU A 16 1.96 15.00 -6.37
N LYS A 17 3.24 15.33 -6.51
CA LYS A 17 4.35 14.46 -6.10
C LYS A 17 5.06 14.94 -4.85
N SER A 18 4.97 16.23 -4.52
CA SER A 18 5.70 16.81 -3.40
C SER A 18 4.79 17.63 -2.49
N LEU A 19 5.14 17.74 -1.22
CA LEU A 19 4.43 18.60 -0.27
C LEU A 19 4.46 20.07 -0.71
N ASN A 20 5.55 20.51 -1.35
CA ASN A 20 5.66 21.89 -1.85
C ASN A 20 4.59 22.20 -2.88
N ASP A 21 4.20 21.25 -3.73
CA ASP A 21 3.13 21.46 -4.70
C ASP A 21 1.80 21.77 -4.01
N PHE A 22 1.48 21.03 -2.94
CA PHE A 22 0.28 21.29 -2.14
C PHE A 22 0.33 22.66 -1.45
N ILE A 23 1.47 23.00 -0.87
CA ILE A 23 1.68 24.31 -0.23
C ILE A 23 1.46 25.41 -1.27
N HIS A 24 2.09 25.32 -2.45
CA HIS A 24 1.92 26.31 -3.51
C HIS A 24 0.45 26.48 -3.91
N ILE A 25 -0.33 25.39 -4.00
CA ILE A 25 -1.78 25.47 -4.28
C ILE A 25 -2.52 26.31 -3.24
N GLU A 26 -2.26 26.10 -1.94
CA GLU A 26 -2.90 26.88 -0.88
C GLU A 26 -2.54 28.37 -0.96
N PHE A 27 -1.35 28.70 -1.47
CA PHE A 27 -0.90 30.08 -1.67
C PHE A 27 -1.44 30.76 -2.93
N VAL A 28 -2.02 30.02 -3.89
CA VAL A 28 -2.55 30.61 -5.14
C VAL A 28 -3.69 31.60 -4.86
N CYS A 29 -4.68 31.20 -4.03
CA CYS A 29 -5.80 32.07 -3.69
C CYS A 29 -6.56 31.56 -2.45
N LYS A 30 -7.36 32.45 -1.84
CA LYS A 30 -8.18 32.15 -0.64
C LYS A 30 -9.09 30.92 -0.80
N LYS A 31 -9.51 30.60 -2.03
CA LYS A 31 -10.38 29.46 -2.35
C LYS A 31 -9.73 28.09 -2.08
N TYR A 32 -8.41 28.01 -2.23
CA TYR A 32 -7.64 26.78 -2.00
C TYR A 32 -6.92 26.79 -0.66
N LYS A 33 -7.15 27.79 0.18
CA LYS A 33 -6.66 27.79 1.55
C LYS A 33 -7.10 26.50 2.25
N ASP A 34 -6.20 25.93 3.05
CA ASP A 34 -6.45 24.72 3.84
C ASP A 34 -6.80 23.48 3.00
N ASN A 35 -6.40 23.42 1.72
CA ASN A 35 -6.64 22.28 0.83
C ASN A 35 -6.07 20.95 1.39
N LEU A 36 -4.91 20.98 2.05
CA LEU A 36 -4.30 19.82 2.72
C LEU A 36 -5.17 19.29 3.86
N SER A 37 -5.90 20.16 4.56
CA SER A 37 -6.77 19.76 5.68
C SER A 37 -7.97 18.91 5.24
N LYS A 38 -8.35 18.95 3.97
CA LYS A 38 -9.46 18.17 3.41
C LYS A 38 -9.12 16.69 3.21
N PHE A 39 -7.85 16.33 3.30
CA PHE A 39 -7.39 14.97 3.07
C PHE A 39 -7.53 14.11 4.34
N HIS A 40 -8.28 13.01 4.22
CA HIS A 40 -8.38 11.96 5.24
C HIS A 40 -7.35 10.84 5.06
N TYR A 41 -6.49 10.96 4.05
CA TYR A 41 -5.36 10.08 3.79
C TYR A 41 -4.21 10.87 3.18
N ASN A 42 -2.97 10.37 3.26
CA ASN A 42 -1.83 11.06 2.67
C ASN A 42 -1.61 10.63 1.20
N PRO A 43 -1.79 11.54 0.21
CA PRO A 43 -1.55 11.25 -1.21
C PRO A 43 -0.05 11.11 -1.54
N ILE A 44 0.81 11.63 -0.67
CA ILE A 44 2.28 11.58 -0.79
C ILE A 44 2.91 10.94 0.45
N PRO A 45 4.16 10.44 0.37
CA PRO A 45 4.89 9.98 1.54
C PRO A 45 5.03 11.07 2.60
N ILE A 46 4.71 10.73 3.85
CA ILE A 46 4.85 11.64 4.99
C ILE A 46 5.94 11.17 5.95
N THR A 47 6.50 12.13 6.66
CA THR A 47 7.54 11.96 7.68
C THR A 47 7.04 12.53 8.99
N ARG A 48 7.77 12.29 10.10
CA ARG A 48 7.45 12.91 11.40
C ARG A 48 7.36 14.43 11.33
N LYS A 49 8.14 15.07 10.45
CA LYS A 49 8.13 16.52 10.25
C LYS A 49 6.94 17.01 9.44
N THR A 50 6.47 16.18 8.49
CA THR A 50 5.43 16.56 7.52
C THR A 50 4.04 16.02 7.84
N GLN A 51 3.90 15.11 8.81
CA GLN A 51 2.59 14.59 9.22
C GLN A 51 1.62 15.68 9.72
N LYS A 52 2.15 16.77 10.30
CA LYS A 52 1.35 17.90 10.82
C LYS A 52 0.52 18.61 9.75
N TYR A 53 0.88 18.47 8.47
CA TYR A 53 0.14 19.06 7.36
C TYR A 53 -1.14 18.28 7.01
N PHE A 54 -1.30 17.06 7.53
CA PHE A 54 -2.49 16.22 7.33
C PHE A 54 -3.20 16.04 8.68
N PRO A 55 -3.89 17.07 9.20
CA PRO A 55 -4.47 17.04 10.55
C PRO A 55 -5.63 16.04 10.70
N ASN A 56 -6.36 15.77 9.62
CA ASN A 56 -7.55 14.93 9.60
C ASN A 56 -7.27 13.51 9.08
N LEU A 57 -6.02 13.04 9.21
CA LEU A 57 -5.61 11.73 8.68
C LEU A 57 -6.32 10.59 9.42
N GLU A 58 -7.14 9.84 8.69
CA GLU A 58 -7.84 8.64 9.16
C GLU A 58 -7.18 7.37 8.61
N THR A 59 -6.69 7.45 7.37
CA THR A 59 -6.08 6.34 6.64
C THR A 59 -4.63 6.65 6.29
N LEU A 60 -3.69 5.86 6.79
CA LEU A 60 -2.27 6.05 6.52
C LEU A 60 -1.84 5.26 5.29
N HIS A 61 -1.33 5.93 4.26
CA HIS A 61 -0.73 5.31 3.09
C HIS A 61 0.79 5.19 3.27
N LEU A 62 1.27 3.96 3.32
CA LEU A 62 2.70 3.64 3.40
C LEU A 62 3.24 3.32 2.00
N TYR A 63 4.06 4.22 1.47
CA TYR A 63 4.70 4.08 0.16
C TYR A 63 6.08 3.42 0.24
N SER A 64 6.68 3.30 1.43
CA SER A 64 7.98 2.63 1.62
C SER A 64 8.10 1.92 2.96
N LYS A 65 9.03 0.95 3.05
CA LYS A 65 9.34 0.23 4.31
C LYS A 65 9.85 1.17 5.41
N TYR A 66 10.50 2.27 5.03
CA TYR A 66 11.10 3.24 5.95
C TYR A 66 10.07 4.17 6.63
N SER A 67 8.86 4.29 6.07
CA SER A 67 7.78 5.11 6.65
C SER A 67 7.04 4.45 7.84
N SER A 68 7.37 3.21 8.20
CA SER A 68 6.71 2.46 9.28
C SER A 68 6.93 3.01 10.70
N LYS A 69 7.83 3.99 10.90
CA LYS A 69 8.18 4.58 12.20
C LYS A 69 7.32 5.79 12.62
N LEU A 70 6.22 6.03 11.92
CA LEU A 70 5.27 7.10 12.24
C LEU A 70 4.33 6.65 13.35
N SER A 71 4.01 7.57 14.26
CA SER A 71 3.08 7.32 15.36
C SER A 71 1.94 8.31 15.31
N PHE A 72 0.73 7.79 15.15
CA PHE A 72 -0.51 8.57 15.15
C PHE A 72 -1.34 8.22 16.38
N LYS A 73 -2.07 9.21 16.91
CA LYS A 73 -2.92 9.01 18.09
C LYS A 73 -4.08 8.05 17.81
N LYS A 74 -4.66 8.12 16.62
CA LYS A 74 -5.75 7.27 16.15
C LYS A 74 -5.62 7.11 14.64
N LEU A 75 -5.60 5.88 14.14
CA LEU A 75 -5.75 5.54 12.73
C LEU A 75 -6.93 4.60 12.60
N TYR A 76 -7.77 4.84 11.60
CA TYR A 76 -8.84 3.91 11.27
C TYR A 76 -8.31 2.79 10.39
N SER A 77 -7.46 3.08 9.42
CA SER A 77 -6.87 2.07 8.55
C SER A 77 -5.47 2.42 8.04
N VAL A 78 -4.76 1.43 7.51
CA VAL A 78 -3.44 1.59 6.90
C VAL A 78 -3.42 0.88 5.55
N VAL A 79 -2.92 1.55 4.52
CA VAL A 79 -2.76 1.00 3.17
C VAL A 79 -1.27 0.89 2.85
N VAL A 80 -0.80 -0.32 2.61
CA VAL A 80 0.60 -0.62 2.26
C VAL A 80 0.73 -0.76 0.76
N HIS A 81 1.48 0.15 0.11
CA HIS A 81 1.65 0.18 -1.35
C HIS A 81 2.86 -0.60 -1.84
N PHE A 82 3.89 -0.76 -1.01
CA PHE A 82 5.09 -1.51 -1.37
C PHE A 82 4.90 -3.02 -1.22
N ASN A 83 5.75 -3.80 -1.89
CA ASN A 83 5.69 -5.25 -1.84
C ASN A 83 6.09 -5.80 -0.46
N VAL A 84 5.22 -6.63 0.12
CA VAL A 84 5.39 -7.29 1.43
C VAL A 84 5.44 -8.80 1.23
N LYS A 85 6.52 -9.46 1.69
CA LYS A 85 6.57 -10.92 1.73
C LYS A 85 5.51 -11.43 2.70
N PHE A 86 4.78 -12.48 2.33
CA PHE A 86 3.75 -13.07 3.18
C PHE A 86 4.27 -13.38 4.60
N ASP A 87 5.51 -13.86 4.69
CA ASP A 87 6.18 -14.22 5.95
C ASP A 87 6.43 -13.03 6.89
N ASP A 88 6.41 -11.81 6.36
CA ASP A 88 6.67 -10.58 7.09
C ASP A 88 5.39 -9.84 7.48
N ILE A 89 4.21 -10.26 7.01
CA ILE A 89 2.93 -9.61 7.34
C ILE A 89 2.73 -9.53 8.85
N GLN A 90 2.94 -10.65 9.56
CA GLN A 90 2.82 -10.70 11.02
C GLN A 90 3.89 -9.86 11.74
N LYS A 91 5.05 -9.62 11.11
CA LYS A 91 6.14 -8.81 11.67
C LYS A 91 5.93 -7.32 11.45
N LEU A 92 5.10 -6.96 10.47
CA LEU A 92 4.79 -5.57 10.12
C LEU A 92 3.77 -5.00 11.12
N HIS A 93 4.20 -4.89 12.38
CA HIS A 93 3.37 -4.33 13.44
C HIS A 93 3.24 -2.82 13.26
N ILE A 94 2.09 -2.37 12.75
CA ILE A 94 1.75 -0.95 12.69
C ILE A 94 1.10 -0.58 14.01
N LYS A 95 1.84 0.19 14.82
CA LYS A 95 1.34 0.65 16.13
C LYS A 95 0.02 1.39 15.97
N ASN A 96 -0.92 1.14 16.88
CA ASN A 96 -2.21 1.83 16.97
C ASN A 96 -3.15 1.62 15.75
N CYS A 97 -3.00 0.51 15.03
CA CYS A 97 -3.95 0.10 13.99
C CYS A 97 -4.25 -1.41 14.15
N PRO A 98 -5.54 -1.82 14.23
CA PRO A 98 -5.92 -3.23 14.22
C PRO A 98 -5.44 -3.94 12.96
N VAL A 99 -5.06 -5.21 13.08
CA VAL A 99 -4.51 -5.99 11.94
C VAL A 99 -5.53 -6.12 10.82
N GLU A 100 -6.82 -6.28 11.16
CA GLU A 100 -7.92 -6.32 10.20
C GLU A 100 -8.09 -5.02 9.37
N ASN A 101 -7.54 -3.89 9.85
CA ASN A 101 -7.63 -2.60 9.18
C ASN A 101 -6.37 -2.28 8.36
N VAL A 102 -5.48 -3.25 8.17
CA VAL A 102 -4.29 -3.11 7.32
C VAL A 102 -4.56 -3.75 5.95
N LEU A 103 -4.59 -2.92 4.91
CA LEU A 103 -4.79 -3.34 3.53
C LEU A 103 -3.45 -3.38 2.79
N TYR A 104 -3.10 -4.53 2.24
CA TYR A 104 -1.89 -4.74 1.46
C TYR A 104 -2.22 -4.70 -0.03
N LYS A 105 -1.67 -3.73 -0.76
CA LYS A 105 -1.84 -3.67 -2.22
C LYS A 105 -1.00 -4.69 -2.97
N ASN A 106 0.11 -5.16 -2.39
CA ASN A 106 1.04 -6.07 -3.06
C ASN A 106 1.60 -7.05 -2.03
N ILE A 107 1.17 -8.31 -2.09
CA ILE A 107 1.73 -9.38 -1.28
C ILE A 107 2.57 -10.31 -2.15
N GLU A 108 3.81 -10.54 -1.75
CA GLU A 108 4.69 -11.54 -2.35
C GLU A 108 4.44 -12.90 -1.71
N ILE A 109 3.85 -13.82 -2.48
CA ILE A 109 3.62 -15.22 -2.09
C ILE A 109 4.97 -15.92 -1.98
N THR A 110 5.26 -16.52 -0.82
CA THR A 110 6.52 -17.23 -0.56
C THR A 110 6.33 -18.74 -0.50
N ARG A 111 7.44 -19.48 -0.44
CA ARG A 111 7.43 -20.94 -0.22
C ARG A 111 6.66 -21.37 1.03
N LYS A 112 6.73 -20.61 2.12
CA LYS A 112 6.03 -20.93 3.37
C LYS A 112 4.52 -20.87 3.19
N TYR A 113 4.03 -19.87 2.46
CA TYR A 113 2.63 -19.75 2.09
C TYR A 113 2.12 -20.95 1.29
N ILE A 114 2.87 -21.38 0.26
CA ILE A 114 2.48 -22.53 -0.59
C ILE A 114 2.29 -23.79 0.25
N LYS A 115 3.12 -24.00 1.28
CA LYS A 115 3.01 -25.14 2.19
C LYS A 115 1.82 -25.05 3.14
N SER A 116 1.38 -23.84 3.51
CA SER A 116 0.30 -23.65 4.50
C SER A 116 -1.09 -23.56 3.90
N GLN A 117 -1.24 -23.26 2.60
CA GLN A 117 -2.52 -23.13 1.85
C GLN A 117 -3.61 -22.21 2.46
N GLN A 118 -3.32 -21.46 3.52
CA GLN A 118 -4.23 -20.45 4.05
C GLN A 118 -4.10 -19.16 3.26
N LEU A 119 -4.95 -18.99 2.24
CA LEU A 119 -5.08 -17.74 1.47
C LEU A 119 -5.40 -16.57 2.40
N PRO A 120 -4.65 -15.44 2.37
CA PRO A 120 -5.16 -14.22 2.95
C PRO A 120 -6.32 -13.72 2.06
N PRO A 121 -7.39 -13.21 2.66
CA PRO A 121 -8.53 -12.70 1.92
C PRO A 121 -8.11 -11.44 1.17
N GLU A 122 -8.38 -11.41 -0.13
CA GLU A 122 -8.55 -10.18 -0.91
C GLU A 122 -7.33 -9.23 -1.11
N ALA A 123 -6.12 -9.75 -1.25
CA ALA A 123 -4.99 -8.94 -1.72
C ALA A 123 -4.73 -9.09 -3.23
N PHE A 124 -4.01 -8.13 -3.82
CA PHE A 124 -3.35 -8.36 -5.11
C PHE A 124 -1.99 -9.01 -4.87
N PHE A 125 -1.67 -10.03 -5.66
CA PHE A 125 -0.54 -10.93 -5.39
C PHE A 125 0.56 -10.84 -6.45
N ASN A 126 1.80 -10.94 -5.99
CA ASN A 126 2.97 -11.25 -6.83
C ASN A 126 3.55 -12.59 -6.37
N VAL A 127 3.88 -13.49 -7.30
CA VAL A 127 4.52 -14.77 -6.93
C VAL A 127 6.02 -14.57 -6.78
N SER A 128 6.61 -14.95 -5.63
CA SER A 128 8.03 -14.70 -5.36
C SER A 128 8.95 -15.49 -6.29
N HIS A 129 10.20 -15.04 -6.39
CA HIS A 129 11.29 -15.80 -7.00
C HIS A 129 11.75 -16.98 -6.12
N ASP A 130 11.35 -17.01 -4.84
CA ASP A 130 11.82 -17.96 -3.83
C ASP A 130 11.07 -19.32 -3.85
N ILE A 131 10.34 -19.62 -4.93
CA ILE A 131 9.48 -20.82 -5.08
C ILE A 131 10.20 -21.94 -5.88
N TYR A 132 11.53 -21.88 -5.96
CA TYR A 132 12.37 -22.89 -6.60
C TYR A 132 12.59 -24.14 -5.70
N TYR A 133 12.74 -25.33 -6.31
CA TYR A 133 12.99 -26.62 -5.62
C TYR A 133 11.92 -27.01 -4.59
N ILE A 134 10.65 -26.95 -4.97
CA ILE A 134 9.55 -27.53 -4.21
C ILE A 134 8.98 -28.68 -5.03
N ASN A 135 8.71 -29.82 -4.36
CA ASN A 135 7.97 -30.92 -4.97
C ASN A 135 6.48 -30.54 -5.03
N LEU A 136 6.18 -29.50 -5.80
CA LEU A 136 4.87 -28.91 -5.99
C LEU A 136 4.29 -29.51 -7.26
N THR A 137 3.30 -30.38 -7.14
CA THR A 137 2.66 -31.04 -8.29
C THR A 137 1.55 -30.19 -8.88
N ASN A 138 0.78 -29.50 -8.01
CA ASN A 138 -0.31 -28.60 -8.37
C ASN A 138 -0.21 -27.29 -7.58
N PHE A 139 -0.45 -26.16 -8.26
CA PHE A 139 -0.60 -24.84 -7.65
C PHE A 139 -1.78 -24.14 -8.30
N VAL A 140 -2.75 -23.73 -7.48
CA VAL A 140 -3.88 -22.93 -7.92
C VAL A 140 -3.53 -21.47 -7.70
N VAL A 141 -3.48 -20.71 -8.79
CA VAL A 141 -3.19 -19.28 -8.77
C VAL A 141 -4.38 -18.54 -8.15
N PRO A 142 -4.19 -17.75 -7.08
CA PRO A 142 -5.29 -16.96 -6.52
C PRO A 142 -5.88 -15.98 -7.56
N GLN A 143 -7.19 -15.75 -7.52
CA GLN A 143 -7.96 -14.95 -8.51
C GLN A 143 -7.54 -13.46 -8.64
N LYS A 144 -6.51 -12.99 -7.93
CA LYS A 144 -6.01 -11.60 -7.95
C LYS A 144 -4.47 -11.49 -8.07
N VAL A 145 -3.83 -12.48 -8.71
CA VAL A 145 -2.39 -12.38 -9.03
C VAL A 145 -2.15 -11.38 -10.16
N LEU A 146 -1.32 -10.36 -9.89
CA LEU A 146 -0.91 -9.35 -10.86
C LEU A 146 0.27 -9.80 -11.71
N SER A 147 1.21 -10.54 -11.10
CA SER A 147 2.40 -11.00 -11.81
C SER A 147 3.01 -12.25 -11.17
N VAL A 148 3.70 -13.03 -12.02
CA VAL A 148 4.56 -14.15 -11.60
C VAL A 148 5.98 -13.77 -11.95
N ASN A 149 6.88 -13.76 -10.96
CA ASN A 149 8.27 -13.38 -11.21
C ASN A 149 8.98 -14.42 -12.07
N ARG A 150 10.02 -13.97 -12.80
CA ARG A 150 10.87 -14.88 -13.57
C ARG A 150 11.48 -15.91 -12.63
N PHE A 151 11.49 -17.16 -13.07
CA PHE A 151 12.03 -18.31 -12.32
C PHE A 151 11.26 -18.73 -11.07
N SER A 152 10.07 -18.16 -10.78
CA SER A 152 9.26 -18.52 -9.59
C SER A 152 9.11 -20.02 -9.39
N PHE A 153 8.86 -20.81 -10.44
CA PHE A 153 8.66 -22.27 -10.34
C PHE A 153 9.81 -23.09 -10.92
N SER A 154 11.03 -22.53 -10.98
CA SER A 154 12.17 -23.26 -11.53
C SER A 154 12.44 -24.52 -10.71
N TYR A 155 12.68 -25.64 -11.40
CA TYR A 155 12.95 -26.92 -10.77
C TYR A 155 11.80 -27.45 -9.90
N CYS A 156 10.56 -27.01 -10.15
CA CYS A 156 9.37 -27.64 -9.58
C CYS A 156 8.88 -28.75 -10.51
N ALA A 157 8.41 -29.87 -9.94
CA ALA A 157 7.82 -30.98 -10.68
C ALA A 157 6.35 -30.71 -11.07
N MET A 158 6.06 -29.49 -11.51
CA MET A 158 4.69 -29.05 -11.80
C MET A 158 4.20 -29.63 -13.13
N ASN A 159 3.05 -30.29 -13.10
CA ASN A 159 2.42 -30.83 -14.30
C ASN A 159 1.45 -29.84 -14.95
N SER A 160 0.88 -28.91 -14.18
CA SER A 160 0.01 -27.84 -14.68
C SER A 160 -0.09 -26.68 -13.69
N ILE A 161 -0.27 -25.46 -14.20
CA ILE A 161 -0.67 -24.26 -13.45
C ILE A 161 -2.15 -24.00 -13.80
N GLN A 162 -3.02 -23.89 -12.80
CA GLN A 162 -4.45 -23.59 -12.96
C GLN A 162 -4.81 -22.26 -12.29
#